data_AF-A0A7X6PFD7-F1
#
_entry.id   AF-A0A7X6PFD7-F1
#
_cell.length_a   1.000
_cell.length_b   1.000
_cell.length_c   1.000
_cell.angle_alpha   90.00
_cell.angle_beta   90.00
_cell.angle_gamma   90.00
#
_symmetry.space_group_name_H-M   'P 1'
#
loop_
_entity.id
_entity.type
_entity.pdbx_description
1 polymer ?
#
loop_
_entity_poly.entity_id
_entity_poly.type
_entity_poly.pdbx_seq_one_letter_code
_entity_poly.pdbx_strand_id
1 'polypeptide(L)'
;MIRSASLNPVMHYGLDPGLLRPGDFADLIIVDSLQEMNVLETWINGQKVYDRGKVMFSYKPGPPINRFCCSEISREKILVKNSGSPFRVINAFDGELFTKEIIYKAPGGKTVKSNTSEDILKIVVKDRYHDTAPAVAFIRGFGLRSGAFAGSVAHDSHNIIAIGVEDEDIVDAINEVVRLNGGMAVADAGKIHSIQLSVAGIMSDRPCEEVAAGYQFLSGLVRDLGCKMSSPFMTLSFMALLVIPELKLSDRGLFNSNNFAFVPLFAD
;
A
#
# COMPACT_ATOMS: atom_id res chain seq x y z
N MET A 1 28.19 -10.69 8.30
CA MET A 1 26.73 -10.93 8.19
C MET A 1 26.18 -11.64 9.42
N ILE A 2 26.58 -12.89 9.72
CA ILE A 2 26.01 -13.71 10.82
C ILE A 2 26.02 -12.98 12.18
N ARG A 3 27.16 -12.41 12.60
CA ARG A 3 27.25 -11.65 13.86
C ARG A 3 26.21 -10.52 13.95
N SER A 4 25.98 -9.82 12.84
CA SER A 4 25.00 -8.72 12.77
C SER A 4 23.56 -9.23 12.77
N ALA A 5 23.32 -10.48 12.39
CA ALA A 5 22.00 -11.12 12.35
C ALA A 5 21.68 -11.96 13.59
N SER A 6 22.67 -12.24 14.47
CA SER A 6 22.48 -12.99 15.71
C SER A 6 23.00 -12.23 16.93
N LEU A 7 24.32 -12.24 17.16
CA LEU A 7 24.95 -11.70 18.37
C LEU A 7 24.60 -10.24 18.63
N ASN A 8 24.67 -9.38 17.61
CA ASN A 8 24.46 -7.95 17.80
C ASN A 8 23.01 -7.63 18.25
N PRO A 9 21.94 -8.14 17.57
CA PRO A 9 20.57 -7.99 18.05
C PRO A 9 20.36 -8.52 19.48
N VAL A 10 20.91 -9.69 19.83
CA VAL A 10 20.80 -10.24 21.18
C VAL A 10 21.41 -9.30 22.22
N MET A 11 22.63 -8.83 21.97
CA MET A 11 23.33 -7.93 22.90
C MET A 11 22.70 -6.53 22.98
N HIS A 12 22.18 -6.03 21.86
CA HIS A 12 21.64 -4.68 21.78
C HIS A 12 20.22 -4.59 22.35
N TYR A 13 19.35 -5.55 22.02
CA TYR A 13 17.95 -5.56 22.42
C TYR A 13 17.65 -6.45 23.64
N GLY A 14 18.63 -7.22 24.13
CA GLY A 14 18.45 -8.14 25.25
C GLY A 14 17.50 -9.29 24.92
N LEU A 15 17.54 -9.80 23.69
CA LEU A 15 16.68 -10.89 23.24
C LEU A 15 17.12 -12.22 23.88
N ASP A 16 16.18 -13.16 24.03
CA ASP A 16 16.40 -14.48 24.63
C ASP A 16 16.74 -15.65 23.66
N PRO A 17 16.96 -15.49 22.32
CA PRO A 17 17.31 -16.63 21.50
C PRO A 17 18.74 -17.08 21.81
N GLY A 18 18.99 -18.38 21.64
CA GLY A 18 20.29 -18.94 21.98
C GLY A 18 21.44 -18.48 21.07
N LEU A 19 22.60 -18.22 21.66
CA LEU A 19 23.85 -17.94 20.94
C LEU A 19 24.71 -19.20 20.79
N LEU A 20 24.11 -20.37 20.99
CA LEU A 20 24.75 -21.69 20.96
C LEU A 20 25.91 -21.83 21.95
N ARG A 21 25.87 -21.10 23.06
CA ARG A 21 26.78 -21.31 24.18
C ARG A 21 26.24 -22.43 25.07
N PRO A 22 27.10 -23.12 25.84
CA PRO A 22 26.62 -24.05 26.85
C PRO A 22 25.64 -23.37 27.81
N GLY A 23 24.40 -23.89 27.86
CA GLY A 23 23.31 -23.34 28.68
C GLY A 23 22.27 -22.53 27.92
N ASP A 24 22.55 -22.13 26.68
CA ASP A 24 21.60 -21.41 25.82
C ASP A 24 20.57 -22.38 25.20
N PHE A 25 19.44 -21.84 24.73
CA PHE A 25 18.53 -22.58 23.84
C PHE A 25 19.27 -23.01 22.55
N ALA A 26 18.97 -24.20 22.05
CA ALA A 26 19.50 -24.67 20.78
C ALA A 26 18.66 -24.12 19.61
N ASP A 27 18.74 -22.80 19.42
CA ASP A 27 18.15 -22.06 18.30
C ASP A 27 19.21 -21.90 17.20
N LEU A 28 19.08 -22.68 16.13
CA LEU A 28 20.08 -22.68 15.05
C LEU A 28 19.49 -23.02 13.70
N ILE A 29 20.24 -22.66 12.68
CA ILE A 29 20.07 -23.14 11.32
C ILE A 29 21.31 -23.90 10.88
N ILE A 30 21.10 -24.98 10.12
CA ILE A 30 22.16 -25.65 9.37
C ILE A 30 22.01 -25.19 7.92
N VAL A 31 23.10 -24.68 7.34
CA VAL A 31 23.13 -24.21 5.95
C VAL A 31 24.13 -25.03 5.15
N ASP A 32 23.96 -25.07 3.83
CA ASP A 32 24.88 -25.77 2.92
C ASP A 32 26.27 -25.10 2.83
N SER A 33 26.30 -23.77 2.89
CA SER A 33 27.51 -22.95 2.81
C SER A 33 27.26 -21.56 3.40
N LEU A 34 28.34 -20.87 3.77
CA LEU A 34 28.26 -19.47 4.23
C LEU A 34 28.02 -18.46 3.11
N GLN A 35 28.14 -18.89 1.85
CA GLN A 35 27.96 -18.03 0.68
C GLN A 35 26.50 -18.06 0.21
N GLU A 36 25.94 -19.26 -0.01
CA GLU A 36 24.57 -19.43 -0.50
C GLU A 36 23.53 -19.37 0.62
N MET A 37 23.91 -19.77 1.85
CA MET A 37 23.04 -19.74 3.03
C MET A 37 21.71 -20.48 2.83
N ASN A 38 21.66 -21.52 1.98
CA ASN A 38 20.44 -22.31 1.82
C ASN A 38 20.20 -23.09 3.11
N VAL A 39 19.06 -22.83 3.76
CA VAL A 39 18.70 -23.47 5.03
C VAL A 39 18.36 -24.94 4.76
N LEU A 40 19.16 -25.84 5.31
CA LEU A 40 18.95 -27.28 5.28
C LEU A 40 18.08 -27.73 6.46
N GLU A 41 18.33 -27.18 7.65
CA GLU A 41 17.58 -27.50 8.87
C GLU A 41 17.39 -26.25 9.72
N THR A 42 16.26 -26.16 10.40
CA THR A 42 16.01 -25.15 11.44
C THR A 42 15.64 -25.85 12.72
N TRP A 43 16.25 -25.40 13.81
CA TRP A 43 16.03 -25.91 15.16
C TRP A 43 15.65 -24.75 16.07
N ILE A 44 14.62 -24.95 16.89
CA ILE A 44 14.17 -24.00 17.90
C ILE A 44 14.06 -24.76 19.22
N ASN A 45 14.72 -24.27 20.27
CA ASN A 45 14.80 -24.89 21.59
C ASN A 45 15.17 -26.39 21.51
N GLY A 46 16.13 -26.72 20.65
CA GLY A 46 16.58 -28.11 20.45
C GLY A 46 15.62 -29.03 19.71
N GLN A 47 14.50 -28.50 19.18
CA GLN A 47 13.56 -29.26 18.36
C GLN A 47 13.73 -28.90 16.89
N LYS A 48 13.87 -29.91 16.02
CA LYS A 48 13.92 -29.69 14.57
C LYS A 48 12.53 -29.27 14.07
N VAL A 49 12.42 -28.06 13.54
CA VAL A 49 11.17 -27.46 13.05
C VAL A 49 11.11 -27.37 11.52
N TYR A 50 12.25 -27.57 10.84
CA TYR A 50 12.35 -27.61 9.38
C TYR A 50 13.47 -28.57 8.96
N ASP A 51 13.23 -29.34 7.89
CA ASP A 51 14.20 -30.26 7.29
C ASP A 51 14.03 -30.31 5.77
N ARG A 52 15.02 -29.82 5.01
CA ARG A 52 15.16 -29.98 3.55
C ARG A 52 13.86 -29.77 2.77
N GLY A 53 13.28 -28.59 2.90
CA GLY A 53 12.03 -28.21 2.21
C GLY A 53 10.75 -28.55 2.98
N LYS A 54 10.84 -29.26 4.11
CA LYS A 54 9.67 -29.69 4.88
C LYS A 54 9.58 -28.99 6.22
N VAL A 55 8.48 -28.28 6.44
CA VAL A 55 8.10 -27.75 7.75
C VAL A 55 7.65 -28.93 8.65
N MET A 56 8.22 -29.04 9.84
CA MET A 56 8.00 -30.16 10.77
C MET A 56 6.96 -29.87 11.85
N PHE A 57 6.41 -28.66 11.89
CA PHE A 57 5.31 -28.28 12.76
C PHE A 57 4.05 -27.97 11.96
N SER A 58 2.89 -28.00 12.62
CA SER A 58 1.63 -27.54 12.04
C SER A 58 1.32 -26.15 12.54
N TYR A 59 1.16 -25.20 11.63
CA TYR A 59 0.63 -23.89 11.94
C TYR A 59 -0.90 -23.94 11.97
N LYS A 60 -1.50 -23.36 13.01
CA LYS A 60 -2.94 -23.12 13.08
C LYS A 60 -3.17 -21.61 13.16
N PRO A 61 -3.68 -20.96 12.10
CA PRO A 61 -3.98 -19.54 12.18
C PRO A 61 -5.10 -19.29 13.20
N GLY A 62 -4.99 -18.16 13.90
CA GLY A 62 -6.13 -17.59 14.61
C GLY A 62 -7.13 -16.96 13.62
N PRO A 63 -8.36 -16.65 14.06
CA PRO A 63 -9.30 -15.93 13.21
C PRO A 63 -8.72 -14.54 12.83
N PRO A 64 -8.89 -14.09 11.57
CA PRO A 64 -8.40 -12.79 11.16
C PRO A 64 -9.14 -11.68 11.94
N ILE A 65 -8.37 -10.75 12.52
CA ILE A 65 -8.90 -9.56 13.18
C ILE A 65 -8.94 -8.45 12.15
N ASN A 66 -10.08 -7.77 12.00
CA ASN A 66 -10.21 -6.70 11.03
C ASN A 66 -11.20 -5.61 11.49
N ARG A 67 -11.04 -4.39 10.96
CA ARG A 67 -11.88 -3.23 11.27
C ARG A 67 -12.09 -2.38 10.03
N PHE A 68 -13.15 -2.68 9.30
CA PHE A 68 -13.71 -1.85 8.22
C PHE A 68 -15.11 -1.45 8.63
N CYS A 69 -15.25 -0.21 9.06
CA CYS A 69 -16.49 0.43 9.47
C CYS A 69 -16.80 1.54 8.46
N CYS A 70 -16.89 1.18 7.18
CA CYS A 70 -17.18 2.11 6.11
C CYS A 70 -18.13 1.53 5.07
N SER A 71 -18.90 2.39 4.44
CA SER A 71 -19.81 2.07 3.34
C SER A 71 -19.13 2.26 1.99
N GLU A 72 -19.71 1.61 0.98
CA GLU A 72 -19.40 1.88 -0.42
C GLU A 72 -19.64 3.37 -0.74
N ILE A 73 -18.84 3.91 -1.65
CA ILE A 73 -18.98 5.27 -2.13
C ILE A 73 -19.69 5.30 -3.48
N SER A 74 -20.28 6.45 -3.80
CA SER A 74 -20.82 6.74 -5.13
C SER A 74 -19.92 7.73 -5.87
N ARG A 75 -20.05 7.79 -7.19
CA ARG A 75 -19.33 8.72 -8.05
C ARG A 75 -19.43 10.17 -7.58
N GLU A 76 -20.61 10.58 -7.12
CA GLU A 76 -20.89 11.95 -6.71
C GLU A 76 -20.02 12.38 -5.52
N LYS A 77 -19.57 11.43 -4.69
CA LYS A 77 -18.69 11.70 -3.54
C LYS A 77 -17.27 12.06 -3.95
N ILE A 78 -16.85 11.74 -5.17
CA ILE A 78 -15.49 12.01 -5.66
C ILE A 78 -15.44 13.06 -6.79
N LEU A 79 -16.56 13.72 -7.08
CA LEU A 79 -16.61 14.82 -8.05
C LEU A 79 -15.95 16.07 -7.46
N VAL A 80 -14.97 16.61 -8.19
CA VAL A 80 -14.33 17.88 -7.85
C VAL A 80 -14.94 18.98 -8.70
N LYS A 81 -15.68 19.90 -8.06
CA LYS A 81 -16.18 21.10 -8.73
C LYS A 81 -15.01 22.00 -9.10
N ASN A 82 -15.00 22.49 -10.32
CA ASN A 82 -13.95 23.39 -10.80
C ASN A 82 -14.20 24.81 -10.27
N SER A 83 -13.24 25.37 -9.52
CA SER A 83 -13.32 26.76 -9.05
C SER A 83 -12.84 27.78 -10.09
N GLY A 84 -12.21 27.32 -11.18
CA GLY A 84 -11.53 28.18 -12.15
C GLY A 84 -10.13 28.61 -11.71
N SER A 85 -9.67 28.22 -10.51
CA SER A 85 -8.32 28.49 -10.01
C SER A 85 -7.37 27.34 -10.33
N PRO A 86 -6.05 27.60 -10.36
CA PRO A 86 -5.05 26.54 -10.34
C PRO A 86 -5.24 25.61 -9.13
N PHE A 87 -4.82 24.35 -9.24
CA PHE A 87 -4.94 23.38 -8.15
C PHE A 87 -3.64 22.65 -7.88
N ARG A 88 -3.49 22.19 -6.64
CA ARG A 88 -2.34 21.45 -6.14
C ARG A 88 -2.40 20.00 -6.60
N VAL A 89 -1.28 19.54 -7.12
CA VAL A 89 -1.06 18.17 -7.58
C VAL A 89 0.11 17.60 -6.80
N ILE A 90 -0.08 16.41 -6.24
CA ILE A 90 1.01 15.61 -5.66
C ILE A 90 1.89 15.14 -6.81
N ASN A 91 3.19 15.40 -6.77
CA ASN A 91 4.12 14.85 -7.75
C ASN A 91 4.93 13.72 -7.12
N ALA A 92 4.66 12.49 -7.53
CA ALA A 92 5.34 11.28 -7.09
C ALA A 92 6.44 10.88 -8.07
N PHE A 93 7.48 10.23 -7.56
CA PHE A 93 8.63 9.76 -8.34
C PHE A 93 8.84 8.26 -8.09
N ASP A 94 9.21 7.52 -9.13
CA ASP A 94 9.47 6.10 -9.00
C ASP A 94 10.69 5.84 -8.10
N GLY A 95 10.54 4.92 -7.15
CA GLY A 95 11.58 4.59 -6.18
C GLY A 95 11.81 5.61 -5.07
N GLU A 96 11.03 6.70 -5.00
CA GLU A 96 11.18 7.72 -3.96
C GLU A 96 9.96 7.81 -3.03
N LEU A 97 10.21 8.09 -1.75
CA LEU A 97 9.17 8.35 -0.76
C LEU A 97 8.75 9.83 -0.75
N PHE A 98 9.67 10.71 -1.15
CA PHE A 98 9.43 12.14 -1.21
C PHE A 98 8.50 12.48 -2.38
N THR A 99 7.64 13.45 -2.16
CA THR A 99 6.79 14.06 -3.19
C THR A 99 7.10 15.54 -3.31
N LYS A 100 6.64 16.17 -4.39
CA LYS A 100 6.63 17.63 -4.51
C LYS A 100 5.20 18.14 -4.66
N GLU A 101 4.99 19.40 -4.34
CA GLU A 101 3.81 20.14 -4.79
C GLU A 101 4.03 20.65 -6.22
N ILE A 102 3.03 20.47 -7.09
CA ILE A 102 2.93 21.16 -8.38
C ILE A 102 1.63 21.95 -8.39
N ILE A 103 1.70 23.21 -8.82
CA ILE A 103 0.51 24.00 -9.16
C ILE A 103 0.18 23.76 -10.63
N TYR A 104 -0.96 23.14 -10.88
CA TYR A 104 -1.45 22.84 -12.21
C TYR A 104 -2.58 23.78 -12.58
N LYS A 105 -2.58 24.25 -13.83
CA LYS A 105 -3.54 25.23 -14.36
C LYS A 105 -4.98 24.73 -14.24
N ALA A 106 -5.92 25.66 -14.02
CA ALA A 106 -7.34 25.33 -14.00
C ALA A 106 -7.75 24.63 -15.32
N PRO A 107 -8.46 23.49 -15.28
CA PRO A 107 -8.98 22.89 -16.49
C PRO A 107 -10.22 23.67 -16.96
N GLY A 108 -10.62 23.46 -18.21
CA GLY A 108 -11.95 23.90 -18.66
C GLY A 108 -13.08 23.05 -18.07
N GLY A 109 -14.32 23.55 -18.11
CA GLY A 109 -15.53 22.80 -17.72
C GLY A 109 -15.94 22.96 -16.24
N LYS A 110 -17.03 22.28 -15.86
CA LYS A 110 -17.66 22.41 -14.52
C LYS A 110 -16.99 21.57 -13.42
N THR A 111 -16.27 20.52 -13.81
CA THR A 111 -15.61 19.58 -12.89
C THR A 111 -14.18 19.34 -13.35
N VAL A 112 -13.27 19.16 -12.40
CA VAL A 112 -11.89 18.77 -12.68
C VAL A 112 -11.85 17.27 -12.93
N LYS A 113 -11.31 16.87 -14.08
CA LYS A 113 -11.13 15.47 -14.49
C LYS A 113 -9.63 15.16 -14.59
N SER A 114 -9.29 13.88 -14.57
CA SER A 114 -7.95 13.41 -14.90
C SER A 114 -7.55 13.84 -16.32
N ASN A 115 -6.27 14.15 -16.52
CA ASN A 115 -5.66 14.43 -17.81
C ASN A 115 -4.50 13.47 -18.02
N THR A 116 -4.75 12.37 -18.71
CA THR A 116 -3.74 11.33 -18.96
C THR A 116 -2.58 11.83 -19.83
N SER A 117 -2.80 12.80 -20.73
CA SER A 117 -1.74 13.34 -21.59
C SER A 117 -0.60 14.01 -20.81
N GLU A 118 -0.94 14.65 -19.69
CA GLU A 118 0.00 15.30 -18.77
C GLU A 118 0.21 14.50 -17.48
N ASP A 119 -0.34 13.28 -17.41
CA ASP A 119 -0.29 12.39 -16.25
C ASP A 119 -0.84 13.04 -14.97
N ILE A 120 -1.98 13.71 -15.08
CA ILE A 120 -2.71 14.23 -13.93
C ILE A 120 -3.86 13.26 -13.65
N LEU A 121 -3.72 12.45 -12.61
CA LEU A 121 -4.67 11.41 -12.22
C LEU A 121 -5.39 11.82 -10.95
N LYS A 122 -6.60 11.32 -10.74
CA LYS A 122 -7.31 11.52 -9.48
C LYS A 122 -6.78 10.55 -8.43
N ILE A 123 -6.57 11.05 -7.22
CA ILE A 123 -6.23 10.25 -6.04
C ILE A 123 -7.28 10.48 -4.96
N VAL A 124 -7.70 9.39 -4.31
CA VAL A 124 -8.78 9.39 -3.33
C VAL A 124 -8.34 8.66 -2.07
N VAL A 125 -8.64 9.21 -0.90
CA VAL A 125 -8.52 8.52 0.38
C VAL A 125 -9.90 8.42 1.03
N LYS A 126 -10.31 7.20 1.38
CA LYS A 126 -11.57 6.91 2.09
C LYS A 126 -11.25 6.36 3.48
N ASP A 127 -11.75 7.04 4.49
CA ASP A 127 -11.69 6.61 5.88
C ASP A 127 -12.44 5.28 6.07
N ARG A 128 -11.71 4.27 6.55
CA ARG A 128 -12.27 2.95 6.80
C ARG A 128 -12.72 2.73 8.24
N TYR A 129 -12.45 3.67 9.15
CA TYR A 129 -12.70 3.51 10.59
C TYR A 129 -13.95 4.23 11.06
N HIS A 130 -14.27 5.39 10.49
CA HIS A 130 -15.41 6.22 10.91
C HIS A 130 -16.36 6.57 9.77
N ASP A 131 -16.18 5.97 8.61
CA ASP A 131 -17.01 6.17 7.40
C ASP A 131 -17.11 7.63 6.92
N THR A 132 -16.11 8.46 7.18
CA THR A 132 -16.14 9.87 6.74
C THR A 132 -16.11 9.99 5.21
N ALA A 133 -16.51 11.15 4.70
CA ALA A 133 -16.52 11.41 3.26
C ALA A 133 -15.11 11.29 2.67
N PRO A 134 -14.95 10.75 1.46
CA PRO A 134 -13.63 10.59 0.86
C PRO A 134 -12.97 11.95 0.58
N ALA A 135 -11.67 12.03 0.85
CA ALA A 135 -10.83 13.13 0.44
C ALA A 135 -10.33 12.89 -0.98
N VAL A 136 -10.35 13.93 -1.83
CA VAL A 136 -10.00 13.83 -3.25
C VAL A 136 -8.98 14.89 -3.61
N ALA A 137 -7.95 14.48 -4.34
CA ALA A 137 -6.95 15.36 -4.92
C ALA A 137 -6.46 14.81 -6.27
N PHE A 138 -5.35 15.34 -6.77
CA PHE A 138 -4.73 14.91 -8.01
C PHE A 138 -3.26 14.59 -7.80
N ILE A 139 -2.76 13.65 -8.60
CA ILE A 139 -1.41 13.14 -8.53
C ILE A 139 -0.80 12.97 -9.92
N ARG A 140 0.51 13.16 -10.01
CA ARG A 140 1.35 12.94 -11.19
C ARG A 140 2.47 11.97 -10.87
N GLY A 141 2.88 11.20 -11.88
CA GLY A 141 4.03 10.28 -11.84
C GLY A 141 3.65 8.84 -12.18
N PHE A 142 2.39 8.45 -12.00
CA PHE A 142 1.97 7.06 -12.17
C PHE A 142 1.83 6.66 -13.64
N GLY A 143 1.36 7.52 -14.53
CA GLY A 143 1.31 7.29 -15.97
C GLY A 143 0.09 6.53 -16.49
N LEU A 144 -0.92 6.24 -15.66
CA LEU A 144 -2.12 5.52 -16.09
C LEU A 144 -2.81 6.16 -17.29
N ARG A 145 -3.32 5.30 -18.19
CA ARG A 145 -4.06 5.68 -19.40
C ARG A 145 -5.54 5.35 -19.30
N SER A 146 -5.90 4.31 -18.55
CA SER A 146 -7.27 3.95 -18.19
C SER A 146 -7.31 3.30 -16.80
N GLY A 147 -8.51 2.99 -16.32
CA GLY A 147 -8.73 2.24 -15.09
C GLY A 147 -8.30 2.94 -13.81
N ALA A 148 -8.35 2.17 -12.74
CA ALA A 148 -7.96 2.58 -11.40
C ALA A 148 -7.44 1.39 -10.60
N PHE A 149 -6.71 1.68 -9.53
CA PHE A 149 -6.33 0.70 -8.54
C PHE A 149 -6.38 1.27 -7.14
N ALA A 150 -6.70 0.41 -6.18
CA ALA A 150 -6.91 0.77 -4.78
C ALA A 150 -6.26 -0.24 -3.83
N GLY A 151 -5.91 0.21 -2.64
CA GLY A 151 -5.44 -0.65 -1.57
C GLY A 151 -5.78 -0.10 -0.19
N SER A 152 -5.84 -0.98 0.81
CA SER A 152 -5.98 -0.59 2.22
C SER A 152 -4.67 -0.54 2.99
N VAL A 153 -3.54 -0.79 2.32
CA VAL A 153 -2.21 -0.53 2.86
C VAL A 153 -1.80 0.88 2.45
N ALA A 154 -2.11 1.85 3.30
CA ALA A 154 -1.75 3.26 3.12
C ALA A 154 -1.04 3.80 4.38
N HIS A 155 0.28 3.79 4.37
CA HIS A 155 1.11 4.17 5.50
C HIS A 155 0.76 5.58 6.03
N ASP A 156 0.58 5.80 7.33
CA ASP A 156 0.47 4.83 8.44
C ASP A 156 -0.95 4.77 9.03
N SER A 157 -1.90 5.52 8.47
CA SER A 157 -3.31 5.47 8.91
C SER A 157 -4.03 4.23 8.38
N HIS A 158 -3.55 3.66 7.28
CA HIS A 158 -4.11 2.49 6.59
C HIS A 158 -5.59 2.67 6.21
N ASN A 159 -5.96 3.87 5.77
CA ASN A 159 -7.22 4.12 5.09
C ASN A 159 -7.20 3.52 3.67
N ILE A 160 -8.35 3.44 3.01
CA ILE A 160 -8.40 3.01 1.62
C ILE A 160 -7.86 4.15 0.77
N ILE A 161 -6.91 3.87 -0.11
CA ILE A 161 -6.36 4.83 -1.06
C ILE A 161 -6.46 4.29 -2.48
N ALA A 162 -6.82 5.14 -3.43
CA ALA A 162 -6.97 4.77 -4.84
C ALA A 162 -6.43 5.85 -5.77
N ILE A 163 -5.91 5.43 -6.93
CA ILE A 163 -5.57 6.30 -8.05
C ILE A 163 -6.28 5.77 -9.29
N GLY A 164 -6.81 6.67 -10.12
CA GLY A 164 -7.37 6.27 -11.41
C GLY A 164 -7.61 7.40 -12.38
N VAL A 165 -8.08 7.02 -13.57
CA VAL A 165 -8.40 7.93 -14.67
C VAL A 165 -9.86 8.36 -14.61
N GLU A 166 -10.78 7.42 -14.73
CA GLU A 166 -12.23 7.67 -14.70
C GLU A 166 -12.80 7.45 -13.30
N ASP A 167 -13.84 8.23 -12.96
CA ASP A 167 -14.43 8.20 -11.62
C ASP A 167 -15.09 6.85 -11.31
N GLU A 168 -15.72 6.26 -12.33
CA GLU A 168 -16.37 4.95 -12.25
C GLU A 168 -15.38 3.86 -11.83
N ASP A 169 -14.22 3.76 -12.49
CA ASP A 169 -13.21 2.76 -12.14
C ASP A 169 -12.62 2.99 -10.74
N ILE A 170 -12.44 4.26 -10.33
CA ILE A 170 -11.97 4.60 -8.98
C ILE A 170 -12.96 4.13 -7.93
N VAL A 171 -14.26 4.38 -8.15
CA VAL A 171 -15.33 3.94 -7.26
C VAL A 171 -15.37 2.41 -7.19
N ASP A 172 -15.31 1.73 -8.33
CA ASP A 172 -15.32 0.27 -8.39
C ASP A 172 -14.13 -0.34 -7.63
N ALA A 173 -12.92 0.20 -7.81
CA ALA A 173 -11.74 -0.26 -7.08
C ALA A 173 -11.86 -0.02 -5.56
N ILE A 174 -12.35 1.14 -5.13
CA ILE A 174 -12.57 1.44 -3.71
C ILE A 174 -13.63 0.52 -3.12
N ASN A 175 -14.78 0.38 -3.78
CA ASN A 175 -15.89 -0.41 -3.31
C ASN A 175 -15.54 -1.90 -3.24
N GLU A 176 -14.69 -2.40 -4.13
CA GLU A 176 -14.17 -3.76 -4.02
C GLU A 176 -13.30 -3.94 -2.75
N VAL A 177 -12.45 -2.98 -2.41
CA VAL A 177 -11.69 -3.02 -1.14
C VAL A 177 -12.60 -2.95 0.08
N VAL A 178 -13.68 -2.15 0.02
CA VAL A 178 -14.72 -2.10 1.06
C VAL A 178 -15.42 -3.46 1.19
N ARG A 179 -15.88 -4.05 0.08
CA ARG A 179 -16.56 -5.36 0.02
C ARG A 179 -15.70 -6.48 0.59
N LEU A 180 -14.40 -6.44 0.31
CA LEU A 180 -13.42 -7.40 0.84
C LEU A 180 -13.04 -7.14 2.30
N ASN A 181 -13.45 -6.01 2.90
CA ASN A 181 -12.96 -5.52 4.19
C ASN A 181 -11.43 -5.45 4.22
N GLY A 182 -10.83 -4.94 3.15
CA GLY A 182 -9.39 -4.77 3.02
C GLY A 182 -8.75 -5.73 2.03
N GLY A 183 -7.73 -5.22 1.37
CA GLY A 183 -7.20 -5.84 0.18
C GLY A 183 -6.61 -4.83 -0.78
N MET A 184 -6.49 -5.31 -2.01
CA MET A 184 -6.04 -4.55 -3.17
C MET A 184 -6.98 -4.86 -4.33
N ALA A 185 -7.29 -3.87 -5.15
CA ALA A 185 -8.16 -4.02 -6.30
C ALA A 185 -7.64 -3.22 -7.50
N VAL A 186 -7.93 -3.71 -8.70
CA VAL A 186 -7.73 -3.04 -9.98
C VAL A 186 -9.04 -3.11 -10.74
N ALA A 187 -9.51 -1.97 -11.25
CA ALA A 187 -10.73 -1.85 -12.01
C ALA A 187 -10.48 -1.15 -13.35
N ASP A 188 -11.08 -1.64 -14.43
CA ASP A 188 -11.03 -1.02 -15.76
C ASP A 188 -12.28 -1.41 -16.56
N ALA A 189 -13.09 -0.41 -16.92
CA ALA A 189 -14.29 -0.55 -17.72
C ALA A 189 -15.25 -1.63 -17.19
N GLY A 190 -15.48 -1.64 -15.87
CA GLY A 190 -16.39 -2.57 -15.17
C GLY A 190 -15.84 -3.96 -14.92
N LYS A 191 -14.58 -4.25 -15.27
CA LYS A 191 -13.88 -5.47 -14.85
C LYS A 191 -13.09 -5.18 -13.59
N ILE A 192 -13.21 -6.06 -12.59
CA ILE A 192 -12.57 -5.89 -11.29
C ILE A 192 -11.77 -7.15 -10.96
N HIS A 193 -10.50 -6.96 -10.58
CA HIS A 193 -9.62 -7.99 -10.06
C HIS A 193 -9.10 -7.58 -8.69
N SER A 194 -9.03 -8.51 -7.75
CA SER A 194 -8.69 -8.16 -6.36
C SER A 194 -8.02 -9.30 -5.59
N ILE A 195 -7.33 -8.93 -4.51
CA ILE A 195 -6.87 -9.86 -3.48
C ILE A 195 -7.34 -9.36 -2.12
N GLN A 196 -7.82 -10.25 -1.27
CA GLN A 196 -8.23 -9.92 0.08
C GLN A 196 -7.04 -9.95 1.05
N LEU A 197 -6.93 -8.91 1.87
CA LEU A 197 -6.02 -8.85 3.01
C LEU A 197 -6.86 -8.95 4.28
N SER A 198 -7.23 -10.18 4.64
CA SER A 198 -8.20 -10.50 5.69
C SER A 198 -7.81 -10.01 7.09
N VAL A 199 -6.51 -9.90 7.38
CA VAL A 199 -5.98 -9.48 8.68
C VAL A 199 -5.70 -7.98 8.66
N ALA A 200 -6.53 -7.23 9.37
CA ALA A 200 -6.49 -5.78 9.52
C ALA A 200 -6.53 -4.99 8.20
N GLY A 201 -6.90 -5.60 7.08
CA GLY A 201 -6.76 -5.00 5.75
C GLY A 201 -5.32 -4.81 5.30
N ILE A 202 -4.35 -5.47 5.94
CA ILE A 202 -2.91 -5.26 5.70
C ILE A 202 -2.20 -6.58 5.39
N MET A 203 -2.59 -7.68 6.04
CA MET A 203 -2.01 -9.00 5.83
C MET A 203 -3.11 -10.00 5.42
N SER A 204 -2.69 -11.17 4.96
CA SER A 204 -3.58 -12.27 4.62
C SER A 204 -3.23 -13.51 5.44
N ASP A 205 -4.22 -14.32 5.73
CA ASP A 205 -4.09 -15.66 6.34
C ASP A 205 -3.94 -16.77 5.29
N ARG A 206 -3.85 -16.40 4.00
CA ARG A 206 -3.62 -17.30 2.86
C ARG A 206 -2.13 -17.64 2.70
N PRO A 207 -1.79 -18.77 2.02
CA PRO A 207 -0.40 -19.12 1.73
C PRO A 207 0.36 -17.98 1.03
N CYS A 208 1.64 -17.79 1.39
CA CYS A 208 2.42 -16.67 0.87
C CYS A 208 2.57 -16.73 -0.66
N GLU A 209 2.60 -17.92 -1.24
CA GLU A 209 2.66 -18.13 -2.69
C GLU A 209 1.38 -17.65 -3.39
N GLU A 210 0.21 -17.88 -2.79
CA GLU A 210 -1.09 -17.42 -3.30
C GLU A 210 -1.16 -15.88 -3.27
N VAL A 211 -0.76 -15.28 -2.14
CA VAL A 211 -0.76 -13.82 -1.97
C VAL A 211 0.26 -13.16 -2.89
N ALA A 212 1.45 -13.74 -3.04
CA ALA A 212 2.50 -13.24 -3.92
C ALA A 212 2.09 -13.31 -5.40
N ALA A 213 1.50 -14.42 -5.83
CA ALA A 213 0.99 -14.56 -7.19
C ALA A 213 -0.13 -13.54 -7.47
N GLY A 214 -1.06 -13.37 -6.54
CA GLY A 214 -2.11 -12.37 -6.64
C GLY A 214 -1.59 -10.93 -6.69
N TYR A 215 -0.62 -10.58 -5.85
CA TYR A 215 0.04 -9.28 -5.87
C TYR A 215 0.75 -9.01 -7.21
N GLN A 216 1.48 -10.00 -7.72
CA GLN A 216 2.18 -9.90 -9.01
C GLN A 216 1.20 -9.75 -10.17
N PHE A 217 0.09 -10.50 -10.14
CA PHE A 217 -0.98 -10.39 -11.12
C PHE A 217 -1.61 -8.98 -11.13
N LEU A 218 -2.03 -8.46 -9.97
CA LEU A 218 -2.58 -7.10 -9.88
C LEU A 218 -1.58 -6.03 -10.31
N SER A 219 -0.31 -6.16 -9.90
CA SER A 219 0.76 -5.23 -10.33
C SER A 219 0.98 -5.27 -11.84
N GLY A 220 0.86 -6.45 -12.45
CA GLY A 220 0.86 -6.63 -13.90
C GLY A 220 -0.30 -5.88 -14.58
N LEU A 221 -1.52 -6.03 -14.06
CA LEU A 221 -2.69 -5.31 -14.58
C LEU A 221 -2.49 -3.78 -14.51
N VAL A 222 -2.02 -3.26 -13.37
CA VAL A 222 -1.76 -1.81 -13.22
C VAL A 222 -0.73 -1.31 -14.25
N ARG A 223 0.28 -2.11 -14.56
CA ARG A 223 1.25 -1.81 -15.62
C ARG A 223 0.60 -1.82 -17.01
N ASP A 224 -0.29 -2.78 -17.27
CA ASP A 224 -1.01 -2.89 -18.55
C ASP A 224 -1.97 -1.71 -18.77
N LEU A 225 -2.48 -1.09 -17.70
CA LEU A 225 -3.21 0.18 -17.72
C LEU A 225 -2.32 1.41 -18.03
N GLY A 226 -1.02 1.20 -18.22
CA GLY A 226 -0.04 2.22 -18.61
C GLY A 226 0.83 2.76 -17.47
N CYS A 227 0.72 2.19 -16.26
CA CYS A 227 1.51 2.67 -15.13
C CYS A 227 3.02 2.48 -15.37
N LYS A 228 3.81 3.50 -15.04
CA LYS A 228 5.27 3.54 -15.22
C LYS A 228 6.06 3.25 -13.95
N MET A 229 5.40 3.18 -12.81
CA MET A 229 6.04 2.90 -11.52
C MET A 229 6.53 1.45 -11.48
N SER A 230 7.74 1.23 -10.96
CA SER A 230 8.30 -0.10 -10.76
C SER A 230 7.48 -0.93 -9.76
N SER A 231 6.90 -0.27 -8.74
CA SER A 231 6.12 -0.89 -7.67
C SER A 231 4.87 -0.04 -7.34
N PRO A 232 3.83 -0.03 -8.18
CA PRO A 232 2.73 0.94 -8.09
C PRO A 232 1.98 0.93 -6.76
N PHE A 233 1.67 -0.25 -6.22
CA PHE A 233 0.99 -0.37 -4.93
C PHE A 233 1.88 0.07 -3.76
N MET A 234 3.18 -0.19 -3.83
CA MET A 234 4.12 0.27 -2.80
C MET A 234 4.21 1.79 -2.82
N THR A 235 4.38 2.40 -4.00
CA THR A 235 4.41 3.86 -4.14
C THR A 235 3.10 4.49 -3.66
N LEU A 236 1.96 3.92 -4.05
CA LEU A 236 0.63 4.36 -3.59
C LEU A 236 0.52 4.36 -2.06
N SER A 237 1.03 3.31 -1.40
CA SER A 237 0.95 3.19 0.06
C SER A 237 1.59 4.36 0.82
N PHE A 238 2.57 5.05 0.22
CA PHE A 238 3.25 6.20 0.84
C PHE A 238 2.64 7.56 0.45
N MET A 239 1.60 7.59 -0.38
CA MET A 239 0.94 8.85 -0.76
C MET A 239 0.06 9.42 0.36
N ALA A 240 -0.20 8.62 1.41
CA ALA A 240 -0.91 9.03 2.63
C ALA A 240 0.01 9.25 3.85
N LEU A 241 1.32 9.09 3.71
CA LEU A 241 2.25 9.19 4.84
C LEU A 241 2.64 10.65 5.11
N LEU A 242 1.88 11.33 5.97
CA LEU A 242 1.95 12.78 6.19
C LEU A 242 3.29 13.31 6.74
N VAL A 243 4.12 12.44 7.30
CA VAL A 243 5.41 12.81 7.90
C VAL A 243 6.56 12.85 6.88
N ILE A 244 6.30 12.52 5.62
CA ILE A 244 7.31 12.61 4.54
C ILE A 244 6.96 13.77 3.59
N PRO A 245 7.90 14.71 3.35
CA PRO A 245 7.68 15.83 2.45
C PRO A 245 7.42 15.47 0.99
N GLU A 246 6.80 16.36 0.20
CA GLU A 246 6.20 17.65 0.61
C GLU A 246 4.68 17.60 0.75
N LEU A 247 3.97 17.10 -0.26
CA LEU A 247 2.51 17.12 -0.33
C LEU A 247 1.96 15.70 -0.36
N LYS A 248 1.02 15.39 0.54
CA LYS A 248 0.39 14.08 0.70
C LYS A 248 -1.13 14.24 0.84
N LEU A 249 -1.88 13.15 0.73
CA LEU A 249 -3.33 13.13 0.91
C LEU A 249 -3.69 12.23 2.10
N SER A 250 -4.39 12.75 3.10
CA SER A 250 -5.08 11.93 4.11
C SER A 250 -6.58 11.91 3.88
N ASP A 251 -7.30 11.16 4.72
CA ASP A 251 -8.76 11.17 4.81
C ASP A 251 -9.36 12.55 5.13
N ARG A 252 -8.53 13.50 5.58
CA ARG A 252 -8.94 14.87 5.91
C ARG A 252 -8.57 15.90 4.84
N GLY A 253 -7.91 15.48 3.75
CA GLY A 253 -7.52 16.36 2.65
C GLY A 253 -6.00 16.42 2.42
N LEU A 254 -5.58 17.36 1.57
CA LEU A 254 -4.17 17.58 1.27
C LEU A 254 -3.44 18.14 2.49
N PHE A 255 -2.28 17.59 2.76
CA PHE A 255 -1.40 18.00 3.85
C PHE A 255 -0.02 18.31 3.30
N ASN A 256 0.48 19.50 3.59
CA ASN A 256 1.82 19.90 3.24
C ASN A 256 2.69 19.80 4.50
N SER A 257 3.75 18.99 4.46
CA SER A 257 4.58 18.76 5.64
C SER A 257 5.56 19.90 5.92
N ASN A 258 5.86 20.74 4.93
CA ASN A 258 6.78 21.87 5.09
C ASN A 258 6.18 22.96 5.98
N ASN A 259 4.88 23.21 5.83
CA ASN A 259 4.12 24.12 6.70
C ASN A 259 3.35 23.39 7.81
N PHE A 260 3.39 22.06 7.81
CA PHE A 260 2.73 21.17 8.77
C PHE A 260 1.23 21.45 8.92
N ALA A 261 0.56 21.70 7.79
CA ALA A 261 -0.84 22.08 7.77
C ALA A 261 -1.62 21.42 6.63
N PHE A 262 -2.93 21.30 6.85
CA PHE A 262 -3.86 21.01 5.76
C PHE A 262 -3.93 22.21 4.82
N VAL A 263 -3.84 21.95 3.53
CA VAL A 263 -3.93 22.97 2.47
C VAL A 263 -5.14 22.70 1.57
N PRO A 264 -5.80 23.73 1.03
CA PRO A 264 -6.91 23.54 0.10
C PRO A 264 -6.43 22.93 -1.22
N LEU A 265 -7.32 22.25 -1.94
CA LEU A 265 -7.02 21.71 -3.27
C LEU A 265 -6.70 22.81 -4.27
N PHE A 266 -7.53 23.85 -4.32
CA PHE A 266 -7.31 25.00 -5.18
C PHE A 266 -6.34 25.99 -4.52
N ALA A 267 -5.39 26.49 -5.31
CA ALA A 267 -4.47 27.53 -4.91
C ALA A 267 -5.04 28.89 -5.31
N ASP A 268 -4.95 29.86 -4.40
CA ASP A 268 -5.25 31.26 -4.66
C ASP A 268 -4.14 31.94 -5.45
#